data_AF-A0A5C5RHD6-F1
#
_entry.id   AF-A0A5C5RHD6-F1
#
_cell.length_a   1.000
_cell.length_b   1.000
_cell.length_c   1.000
_cell.angle_alpha   90.00
_cell.angle_beta   90.00
_cell.angle_gamma   90.00
#
_symmetry.space_group_name_H-M   'P 1'
#
loop_
_entity.id
_entity.type
_entity.pdbx_description
1 polymer ?
#
loop_
_entity_poly.entity_id
_entity_poly.type
_entity_poly.pdbx_seq_one_letter_code
_entity_poly.pdbx_strand_id
1 'polypeptide(L)'
;PVWVLLTPRDYLSTFMKVGTILVLALGIVIVRPVVEMPAITEFASNTDGPVFAGTLFPFLFITIACGALSGMHATVSSGTTPKMIQKESQVRMIGYGGMLMESFVAIMALAAAVSLNQGIYFGMNTSEATVANLAGVSVSDVKADAGAGAEYTAQAVQNLGVTDVHGNTIKAQWDSWDEAGNDKVYEGAEAFTMLAKDVGEPSVTSRTGGAPTLAVG
;
A
#
# COMPACT_ATOMS: atom_id res chain seq x y z
N PRO A 1 3.22 21.86 32.49
CA PRO A 1 3.33 20.38 32.39
C PRO A 1 2.86 19.90 31.01
N VAL A 2 3.65 19.03 30.37
CA VAL A 2 3.43 18.53 28.99
C VAL A 2 2.03 17.93 28.80
N TRP A 3 1.44 17.34 29.85
CA TRP A 3 0.07 16.80 29.85
C TRP A 3 -1.01 17.84 29.52
N VAL A 4 -0.80 19.13 29.81
CA VAL A 4 -1.85 20.18 29.68
C VAL A 4 -2.12 20.49 28.21
N LEU A 5 -1.11 20.30 27.35
CA LEU A 5 -1.19 20.57 25.91
C LEU A 5 -1.26 19.28 25.07
N LEU A 6 -0.69 18.16 25.53
CA LEU A 6 -0.79 16.89 24.80
C LEU A 6 -2.18 16.24 24.93
N THR A 7 -2.78 16.24 26.12
CA THR A 7 -4.08 15.55 26.31
C THR A 7 -5.22 16.15 25.46
N PRO A 8 -5.37 17.47 25.30
CA PRO A 8 -6.42 18.01 24.41
C PRO A 8 -6.12 17.76 22.93
N ARG A 9 -4.85 17.83 22.52
CA ARG A 9 -4.43 17.56 21.14
C ARG A 9 -4.66 16.09 20.76
N ASP A 10 -4.21 15.18 21.60
CA ASP A 10 -4.33 13.75 21.36
C ASP A 10 -5.81 13.34 21.37
N TYR A 11 -6.62 13.92 22.26
CA TYR A 11 -8.06 13.71 22.29
C TYR A 11 -8.75 14.16 21.00
N LEU A 12 -8.45 15.37 20.51
CA LEU A 12 -8.97 15.85 19.22
C LEU A 12 -8.49 14.99 18.03
N SER A 13 -7.21 14.59 18.04
CA SER A 13 -6.65 13.73 16.99
C SER A 13 -7.29 12.34 16.99
N THR A 14 -7.67 11.79 18.14
CA THR A 14 -8.40 10.52 18.20
C THR A 14 -9.75 10.62 17.50
N PHE A 15 -10.51 11.69 17.70
CA PHE A 15 -11.78 11.86 16.97
C PHE A 15 -11.57 11.99 15.47
N MET A 16 -10.54 12.73 15.04
CA MET A 16 -10.20 12.81 13.63
C MET A 16 -9.81 11.45 13.05
N LYS A 17 -8.93 10.70 13.72
CA LYS A 17 -8.49 9.37 13.27
C LYS A 17 -9.65 8.38 13.19
N VAL A 18 -10.44 8.28 14.26
CA VAL A 18 -11.60 7.39 14.30
C VAL A 18 -12.63 7.81 13.26
N GLY A 19 -12.88 9.12 13.11
CA GLY A 19 -13.76 9.66 12.07
C GLY A 19 -13.29 9.28 10.67
N THR A 20 -12.01 9.47 10.35
CA THR A 20 -11.44 9.07 9.05
C THR A 20 -11.54 7.57 8.83
N ILE A 21 -11.22 6.74 9.82
CA ILE A 21 -11.34 5.27 9.71
C ILE A 21 -12.79 4.88 9.40
N LEU A 22 -13.77 5.48 10.07
CA LEU A 22 -15.19 5.22 9.82
C LEU A 22 -15.62 5.65 8.42
N VAL A 23 -15.22 6.85 7.98
CA VAL A 23 -15.54 7.35 6.63
C VAL A 23 -14.92 6.47 5.55
N LEU A 24 -13.65 6.06 5.71
CA LEU A 24 -12.97 5.16 4.79
C LEU A 24 -13.63 3.77 4.79
N ALA A 25 -14.00 3.23 5.95
CA ALA A 25 -14.67 1.94 6.04
C ALA A 25 -16.04 1.97 5.34
N LEU A 26 -16.83 3.03 5.55
CA LEU A 26 -18.08 3.23 4.84
C LEU A 26 -17.86 3.39 3.33
N GLY A 27 -16.82 4.11 2.92
CA GLY A 27 -16.41 4.26 1.53
C GLY A 27 -16.17 2.90 0.86
N ILE A 28 -15.42 2.01 1.49
CA ILE A 28 -15.16 0.65 0.99
C ILE A 28 -16.49 -0.13 0.83
N VAL A 29 -17.40 -0.04 1.81
CA VAL A 29 -18.70 -0.74 1.78
C VAL A 29 -19.62 -0.21 0.68
N ILE A 30 -19.57 1.09 0.39
CA ILE A 30 -20.37 1.73 -0.67
C ILE A 30 -19.81 1.41 -2.05
N VAL A 31 -18.50 1.59 -2.24
CA VAL A 31 -17.82 1.38 -3.53
C VAL A 31 -17.83 -0.09 -3.93
N ARG A 32 -17.70 -1.01 -2.95
CA ARG A 32 -17.63 -2.46 -3.18
C ARG A 32 -16.58 -2.80 -4.25
N PRO A 33 -15.30 -2.52 -3.97
CA PRO A 33 -14.24 -2.79 -4.94
C PRO A 33 -14.22 -4.27 -5.32
N VAL A 34 -14.04 -4.52 -6.62
CA VAL A 34 -13.75 -5.86 -7.12
C VAL A 34 -12.29 -6.18 -6.82
N VAL A 35 -12.02 -7.43 -6.45
CA VAL A 35 -10.66 -7.89 -6.19
C VAL A 35 -10.03 -8.25 -7.53
N GLU A 36 -9.01 -7.49 -7.92
CA GLU A 36 -8.28 -7.65 -9.18
C GLU A 36 -7.06 -8.57 -9.03
N MET A 37 -6.63 -8.86 -7.80
CA MET A 37 -5.49 -9.75 -7.53
C MET A 37 -5.92 -11.22 -7.35
N PRO A 38 -5.17 -12.21 -7.87
CA PRO A 38 -5.43 -13.62 -7.62
C PRO A 38 -5.21 -13.96 -6.14
N ALA A 39 -6.03 -14.86 -5.61
CA ALA A 39 -5.89 -15.36 -4.23
C ALA A 39 -4.51 -15.97 -3.95
N ILE A 40 -3.88 -16.57 -4.96
CA ILE A 40 -2.50 -17.03 -4.93
C ILE A 40 -1.78 -16.48 -6.16
N THR A 41 -0.83 -15.58 -5.94
CA THR A 41 0.00 -15.01 -7.01
C THR A 41 1.03 -16.04 -7.50
N GLU A 42 1.47 -15.92 -8.75
CA GLU A 42 2.55 -16.76 -9.30
C GLU A 42 3.86 -16.62 -8.51
N PHE A 43 4.05 -15.45 -7.86
CA PHE A 43 5.16 -15.14 -6.95
C PHE A 43 5.14 -15.94 -5.64
N ALA A 44 4.03 -16.60 -5.31
CA ALA A 44 4.03 -17.56 -4.21
C ALA A 44 4.95 -18.76 -4.51
N SER A 45 5.07 -19.13 -5.79
CA SER A 45 5.96 -20.19 -6.28
C SER A 45 7.26 -19.66 -6.89
N ASN A 46 7.21 -18.51 -7.55
CA ASN A 46 8.36 -17.87 -8.16
C ASN A 46 8.96 -16.88 -7.16
N THR A 47 10.14 -17.18 -6.63
CA THR A 47 10.80 -16.39 -5.56
C THR A 47 11.25 -15.00 -6.06
N ASP A 48 11.14 -14.73 -7.36
CA ASP A 48 11.54 -13.51 -8.05
C ASP A 48 10.45 -12.42 -8.05
N GLY A 49 9.89 -12.13 -6.88
CA GLY A 49 8.93 -11.05 -6.70
C GLY A 49 9.55 -9.67 -6.98
N PRO A 50 8.91 -8.79 -7.78
CA PRO A 50 9.51 -7.53 -8.22
C PRO A 50 9.59 -6.45 -7.12
N VAL A 51 8.73 -6.55 -6.11
CA VAL A 51 8.79 -5.62 -4.95
C VAL A 51 9.64 -6.20 -3.82
N PHE A 52 9.68 -7.52 -3.70
CA PHE A 52 10.55 -8.23 -2.77
C PHE A 52 10.86 -9.63 -3.30
N ALA A 53 12.14 -9.95 -3.46
CA ALA A 53 12.60 -11.29 -3.83
C ALA A 53 12.82 -12.13 -2.56
N GLY A 54 12.17 -13.29 -2.45
CA GLY A 54 12.28 -14.13 -1.27
C GLY A 54 11.19 -15.19 -1.14
N THR A 55 11.47 -16.22 -0.34
CA THR A 55 10.51 -17.31 -0.12
C THR A 55 9.42 -16.88 0.85
N LEU A 56 8.18 -17.33 0.59
CA LEU A 56 7.01 -16.91 1.36
C LEU A 56 7.08 -17.29 2.84
N PHE A 57 7.57 -18.49 3.14
CA PHE A 57 7.52 -19.05 4.49
C PHE A 57 8.40 -18.28 5.51
N PRO A 58 9.69 -17.97 5.25
CA PRO A 58 10.48 -17.12 6.14
C PRO A 58 9.94 -15.68 6.23
N PHE A 59 9.44 -15.13 5.13
CA PHE A 59 8.92 -13.77 5.09
C PHE A 59 7.65 -13.60 5.94
N LEU A 60 6.79 -14.62 5.98
CA LEU A 60 5.61 -14.64 6.85
C LEU A 60 5.99 -14.47 8.33
N PHE A 61 7.06 -15.11 8.79
CA PHE A 61 7.52 -14.94 10.18
C PHE A 61 8.08 -13.55 10.44
N ILE A 62 8.74 -12.92 9.46
CA ILE A 62 9.27 -11.55 9.61
C ILE A 62 8.13 -10.54 9.69
N THR A 63 7.15 -10.64 8.80
CA THR A 63 5.97 -9.75 8.77
C THR A 63 5.10 -9.92 10.02
N ILE A 64 4.82 -11.16 10.44
CA ILE A 64 4.10 -11.43 11.69
C ILE A 64 4.93 -11.01 12.91
N ALA A 65 6.24 -11.22 12.92
CA ALA A 65 7.08 -10.83 14.06
C ALA A 65 7.09 -9.31 14.26
N CYS A 66 7.10 -8.52 13.18
CA CYS A 66 6.97 -7.06 13.27
C CYS A 66 5.64 -6.65 13.92
N GLY A 67 4.53 -7.33 13.61
CA GLY A 67 3.20 -7.03 14.15
C GLY A 67 2.89 -7.63 15.53
N ALA A 68 3.40 -8.81 15.85
CA ALA A 68 3.01 -9.60 17.02
C ALA A 68 4.09 -9.73 18.10
N LEU A 69 5.38 -9.69 17.72
CA LEU A 69 6.51 -9.98 18.61
C LEU A 69 7.48 -8.81 18.78
N SER A 70 7.32 -7.74 18.01
CA SER A 70 8.30 -6.67 17.98
C SER A 70 8.31 -5.94 19.32
N GLY A 71 9.33 -6.24 20.14
CA GLY A 71 9.69 -5.44 21.30
C GLY A 71 9.85 -3.95 20.96
N MET A 72 10.01 -3.58 19.67
CA MET A 72 9.98 -2.20 19.20
C MET A 72 8.60 -1.52 19.36
N HIS A 73 7.49 -2.23 19.18
CA HIS A 73 6.15 -1.66 19.45
C HIS A 73 5.94 -1.43 20.95
N ALA A 74 6.47 -2.31 21.81
CA ALA A 74 6.45 -2.10 23.26
C ALA A 74 7.37 -0.93 23.69
N THR A 75 8.52 -0.74 23.06
CA THR A 75 9.43 0.40 23.37
C THR A 75 8.93 1.71 22.79
N VAL A 76 8.28 1.73 21.62
CA VAL A 76 7.65 2.93 21.03
C VAL A 76 6.33 3.27 21.74
N SER A 77 5.54 2.27 22.14
CA SER A 77 4.34 2.43 22.98
C SER A 77 4.67 2.93 24.39
N SER A 78 5.94 2.85 24.84
CA SER A 78 6.41 3.38 26.14
C SER A 78 6.25 4.90 26.32
N GLY A 79 5.85 5.61 25.26
CA GLY A 79 5.58 7.04 25.23
C GLY A 79 4.46 7.49 26.16
N THR A 80 3.29 7.78 25.61
CA THR A 80 2.20 8.44 26.35
C THR A 80 1.24 7.44 27.01
N THR A 81 0.94 6.31 26.37
CA THR A 81 -0.06 5.34 26.85
C THR A 81 0.27 4.80 28.26
N PRO A 82 1.47 4.25 28.55
CA PRO A 82 1.80 3.76 29.89
C PRO A 82 1.88 4.87 30.95
N LYS A 83 2.14 6.12 30.53
CA LYS A 83 2.21 7.29 31.42
C LYS A 83 0.84 7.92 31.72
N MET A 84 -0.20 7.55 30.98
CA MET A 84 -1.58 8.03 31.15
C MET A 84 -2.54 6.95 31.66
N ILE A 85 -2.12 5.69 31.73
CA ILE A 85 -2.90 4.61 32.34
C ILE A 85 -3.01 4.83 33.85
N GLN A 86 -4.23 4.83 34.38
CA GLN A 86 -4.49 5.04 35.81
C GLN A 86 -4.43 3.74 36.61
N LYS A 87 -4.79 2.61 36.00
CA LYS A 87 -4.84 1.30 36.64
C LYS A 87 -4.32 0.21 35.72
N GLU A 88 -3.58 -0.75 36.28
CA GLU A 88 -3.07 -1.91 35.53
C GLU A 88 -4.18 -2.72 34.87
N SER A 89 -5.36 -2.81 35.50
CA SER A 89 -6.53 -3.48 34.91
C SER A 89 -7.00 -2.88 33.58
N GLN A 90 -6.65 -1.63 33.27
CA GLN A 90 -6.98 -0.97 32.01
C GLN A 90 -6.01 -1.36 30.88
N VAL A 91 -4.81 -1.83 31.21
CA VAL A 91 -3.75 -2.18 30.23
C VAL A 91 -4.25 -3.20 29.23
N ARG A 92 -4.96 -4.24 29.71
CA ARG A 92 -5.51 -5.29 28.84
C ARG A 92 -6.50 -4.73 27.82
N MET A 93 -7.42 -3.87 28.26
CA MET A 93 -8.44 -3.31 27.36
C MET A 93 -7.84 -2.32 26.36
N ILE A 94 -6.94 -1.44 26.82
CA ILE A 94 -6.29 -0.44 25.97
C ILE A 94 -5.35 -1.10 24.95
N GLY A 95 -4.52 -2.04 25.39
CA GLY A 95 -3.59 -2.75 24.50
C GLY A 95 -4.30 -3.63 23.48
N TYR A 96 -5.24 -4.46 23.94
CA TYR A 96 -6.01 -5.33 23.04
C TYR A 96 -6.89 -4.53 22.07
N GLY A 97 -7.58 -3.49 22.56
CA GLY A 97 -8.39 -2.61 21.74
C GLY A 97 -7.56 -1.85 20.69
N GLY A 98 -6.35 -1.41 21.04
CA GLY A 98 -5.41 -0.79 20.10
C GLY A 98 -5.00 -1.73 18.98
N MET A 99 -4.59 -2.97 19.32
CA MET A 99 -4.20 -3.97 18.33
C MET A 99 -5.36 -4.33 17.37
N LEU A 100 -6.59 -4.41 17.88
CA LEU A 100 -7.76 -4.63 17.02
C LEU A 100 -8.00 -3.47 16.05
N MET A 101 -7.84 -2.22 16.50
CA MET A 101 -8.03 -1.04 15.66
C MET A 101 -6.93 -0.89 14.60
N GLU A 102 -5.67 -1.18 14.94
CA GLU A 102 -4.58 -1.23 13.95
C GLU A 102 -4.81 -2.35 12.92
N SER A 103 -5.24 -3.53 13.39
CA SER A 103 -5.56 -4.65 12.50
C SER A 103 -6.72 -4.33 11.55
N PHE A 104 -7.73 -3.59 12.03
CA PHE A 104 -8.84 -3.15 11.19
C PHE A 104 -8.37 -2.21 10.06
N VAL A 105 -7.50 -1.24 10.38
CA VAL A 105 -6.90 -0.36 9.36
C VAL A 105 -6.02 -1.14 8.38
N ALA A 106 -5.29 -2.16 8.86
CA ALA A 106 -4.50 -3.04 8.00
C ALA A 106 -5.37 -3.80 6.99
N ILE A 107 -6.53 -4.32 7.41
CA ILE A 107 -7.48 -4.98 6.50
C ILE A 107 -8.04 -4.00 5.46
N MET A 108 -8.32 -2.75 5.86
CA MET A 108 -8.76 -1.73 4.90
C MET A 108 -7.68 -1.38 3.88
N ALA A 109 -6.42 -1.28 4.31
CA ALA A 109 -5.28 -1.06 3.41
C ALA A 109 -5.08 -2.27 2.47
N LEU A 110 -5.25 -3.49 2.97
CA LEU A 110 -5.23 -4.70 2.14
C LEU A 110 -6.35 -4.67 1.10
N ALA A 111 -7.58 -4.37 1.49
CA ALA A 111 -8.72 -4.25 0.58
C ALA A 111 -8.45 -3.22 -0.55
N ALA A 112 -7.87 -2.07 -0.20
CA ALA A 112 -7.46 -1.08 -1.19
C ALA A 112 -6.35 -1.62 -2.12
N ALA A 113 -5.33 -2.28 -1.57
CA ALA A 113 -4.22 -2.83 -2.35
C ALA A 113 -4.68 -3.90 -3.36
N VAL A 114 -5.53 -4.84 -2.93
CA VAL A 114 -6.00 -5.94 -3.79
C VAL A 114 -7.07 -5.52 -4.80
N SER A 115 -7.64 -4.32 -4.63
CA SER A 115 -8.58 -3.71 -5.58
C SER A 115 -7.92 -2.92 -6.70
N LEU A 116 -6.63 -2.61 -6.58
CA LEU A 116 -5.90 -1.92 -7.63
C LEU A 116 -5.56 -2.89 -8.75
N ASN A 117 -5.62 -2.40 -9.99
CA ASN A 117 -5.04 -3.10 -11.14
C ASN A 117 -3.58 -3.48 -10.84
N GLN A 118 -3.22 -4.74 -11.09
CA GLN A 118 -1.90 -5.28 -10.75
C GLN A 118 -0.76 -4.50 -11.39
N GLY A 119 -0.95 -4.01 -12.62
CA GLY A 119 0.08 -3.24 -13.33
C GLY A 119 0.34 -1.89 -12.67
N ILE A 120 -0.72 -1.24 -12.20
CA ILE A 120 -0.60 -0.02 -11.38
C ILE A 120 0.09 -0.34 -10.06
N TYR A 121 -0.35 -1.40 -9.37
CA TYR A 121 0.21 -1.80 -8.09
C TYR A 121 1.73 -2.09 -8.17
N PHE A 122 2.18 -2.87 -9.14
CA PHE A 122 3.61 -3.14 -9.32
C PHE A 122 4.38 -1.87 -9.72
N GLY A 123 3.84 -1.06 -10.62
CA GLY A 123 4.49 0.19 -11.01
C GLY A 123 4.68 1.18 -9.86
N MET A 124 3.74 1.22 -8.91
CA MET A 124 3.82 2.08 -7.73
C MET A 124 4.78 1.53 -6.66
N ASN A 125 4.82 0.21 -6.49
CA ASN A 125 5.51 -0.43 -5.36
C ASN A 125 6.88 -1.03 -5.70
N THR A 126 7.24 -1.16 -6.97
CA THR A 126 8.56 -1.63 -7.40
C THR A 126 9.60 -0.51 -7.31
N SER A 127 10.78 -0.83 -6.78
CA SER A 127 11.88 0.14 -6.63
C SER A 127 12.37 0.66 -7.98
N GLU A 128 12.86 1.91 -8.01
CA GLU A 128 13.40 2.52 -9.23
C GLU A 128 14.56 1.70 -9.83
N ALA A 129 15.37 1.07 -8.98
CA ALA A 129 16.45 0.19 -9.42
C ALA A 129 15.93 -1.07 -10.12
N THR A 130 14.87 -1.68 -9.56
CA THR A 130 14.22 -2.83 -10.18
C THR A 130 13.52 -2.43 -11.47
N VAL A 131 12.81 -1.30 -11.51
CA VAL A 131 12.20 -0.76 -12.74
C VAL A 131 13.26 -0.55 -13.83
N ALA A 132 14.38 0.09 -13.49
CA ALA A 132 15.47 0.33 -14.44
C ALA A 132 16.04 -0.98 -15.01
N ASN A 133 16.25 -1.99 -14.17
CA ASN A 133 16.72 -3.31 -14.60
C ASN A 133 15.73 -4.00 -15.55
N LEU A 134 14.43 -3.97 -15.24
CA LEU A 134 13.41 -4.59 -16.08
C LEU A 134 13.15 -3.84 -17.39
N ALA A 135 13.28 -2.51 -17.38
CA ALA A 135 13.15 -1.68 -18.58
C ALA A 135 14.45 -1.62 -19.41
N GLY A 136 15.58 -2.11 -18.88
CA GLY A 136 16.87 -2.07 -19.57
C GLY A 136 17.50 -0.68 -19.66
N VAL A 137 17.18 0.22 -18.73
CA VAL A 137 17.65 1.62 -18.70
C VAL A 137 18.45 1.92 -17.44
N SER A 138 19.09 3.10 -17.37
CA SER A 138 19.81 3.51 -16.16
C SER A 138 18.84 4.08 -15.13
N VAL A 139 19.13 3.91 -13.83
CA VAL A 139 18.29 4.43 -12.73
C VAL A 139 18.13 5.96 -12.79
N SER A 140 19.12 6.66 -13.36
CA SER A 140 19.05 8.11 -13.62
C SER A 140 17.91 8.49 -14.56
N ASP A 141 17.60 7.62 -15.52
CA ASP A 141 16.65 7.89 -16.59
C ASP A 141 15.21 7.72 -16.08
N VAL A 142 15.01 6.79 -15.14
CA VAL A 142 13.73 6.59 -14.42
C VAL A 142 13.38 7.80 -13.54
N LYS A 143 14.38 8.55 -13.05
CA LYS A 143 14.20 9.74 -12.20
C LYS A 143 14.04 11.06 -12.95
N ALA A 144 14.42 11.08 -14.23
CA ALA A 144 14.69 12.33 -14.93
C ALA A 144 13.44 13.16 -15.23
N ASP A 145 12.27 12.51 -15.38
CA ASP A 145 10.99 13.17 -15.65
C ASP A 145 9.81 12.28 -15.23
N ALA A 146 8.70 12.87 -14.77
CA ALA A 146 7.51 12.12 -14.38
C ALA A 146 6.85 11.39 -15.55
N GLY A 147 6.94 11.94 -16.77
CA GLY A 147 6.48 11.29 -18.01
C GLY A 147 7.39 10.14 -18.41
N ALA A 148 8.71 10.38 -18.46
CA ALA A 148 9.70 9.34 -18.79
C ALA A 148 9.68 8.18 -17.75
N GLY A 149 9.53 8.51 -16.46
CA GLY A 149 9.39 7.53 -15.39
C GLY A 149 8.17 6.63 -15.58
N ALA A 150 7.02 7.20 -15.97
CA ALA A 150 5.80 6.43 -16.27
C ALA A 150 5.98 5.48 -17.46
N GLU A 151 6.72 5.90 -18.50
CA GLU A 151 7.02 5.04 -19.66
C GLU A 151 7.92 3.86 -19.29
N TYR A 152 9.02 4.10 -18.56
CA TYR A 152 9.90 3.03 -18.11
C TYR A 152 9.22 2.09 -17.11
N THR A 153 8.37 2.62 -16.23
CA THR A 153 7.56 1.80 -15.33
C THR A 153 6.56 0.94 -16.09
N ALA A 154 5.88 1.48 -17.11
CA ALA A 154 4.97 0.70 -17.94
C ALA A 154 5.68 -0.43 -18.70
N GLN A 155 6.88 -0.16 -19.23
CA GLN A 155 7.71 -1.18 -19.87
C GLN A 155 8.19 -2.23 -18.88
N ALA A 156 8.63 -1.81 -17.70
CA ALA A 156 9.04 -2.74 -16.64
C ALA A 156 7.89 -3.66 -16.23
N VAL A 157 6.67 -3.13 -16.08
CA VAL A 157 5.47 -3.92 -15.76
C VAL A 157 5.16 -4.96 -16.84
N GLN A 158 5.30 -4.62 -18.11
CA GLN A 158 5.12 -5.58 -19.21
C GLN A 158 6.20 -6.68 -19.20
N ASN A 159 7.42 -6.33 -18.82
CA ASN A 159 8.56 -7.25 -18.75
C ASN A 159 8.57 -8.13 -17.49
N LEU A 160 7.64 -7.93 -16.54
CA LEU A 160 7.52 -8.77 -15.35
C LEU A 160 7.14 -10.23 -15.68
N GLY A 161 6.50 -10.47 -16.82
CA GLY A 161 6.13 -11.81 -17.26
C GLY A 161 5.09 -12.50 -16.37
N VAL A 162 4.30 -11.73 -15.62
CA VAL A 162 3.26 -12.22 -14.71
C VAL A 162 1.93 -12.23 -15.43
N THR A 163 1.12 -13.24 -15.11
CA THR A 163 -0.26 -13.31 -15.61
C THR A 163 -1.29 -12.91 -14.56
N ASP A 164 -2.36 -12.27 -15.04
CA ASP A 164 -3.52 -11.91 -14.24
C ASP A 164 -4.40 -13.15 -13.91
N VAL A 165 -5.44 -13.00 -13.09
CA VAL A 165 -6.45 -14.04 -12.76
C VAL A 165 -7.05 -14.73 -13.99
N HIS A 166 -7.03 -14.05 -15.15
CA HIS A 166 -7.55 -14.53 -16.42
C HIS A 166 -6.48 -15.11 -17.37
N GLY A 167 -5.21 -15.19 -16.95
CA GLY A 167 -4.10 -15.70 -17.77
C GLY A 167 -3.59 -14.70 -18.81
N ASN A 168 -4.00 -13.44 -18.72
CA ASN A 168 -3.54 -12.36 -19.61
C ASN A 168 -2.28 -11.70 -19.06
N THR A 169 -1.45 -11.14 -19.95
CA THR A 169 -0.31 -10.30 -19.53
C THR A 169 -0.82 -9.06 -18.82
N ILE A 170 -0.25 -8.76 -17.65
CA ILE A 170 -0.62 -7.59 -16.88
C ILE A 170 -0.33 -6.31 -17.66
N LYS A 171 -1.32 -5.44 -17.76
CA LYS A 171 -1.20 -4.07 -18.26
C LYS A 171 -1.65 -3.11 -17.18
N ALA A 172 -0.90 -2.02 -17.00
CA ALA A 172 -1.35 -0.92 -16.15
C ALA A 172 -2.59 -0.29 -16.77
N GLN A 173 -3.70 -0.31 -16.06
CA GLN A 173 -4.98 0.28 -16.47
C GLN A 173 -5.55 1.15 -15.34
N TRP A 174 -6.11 2.30 -15.70
CA TRP A 174 -6.73 3.23 -14.76
C TRP A 174 -8.02 3.80 -15.36
N ASP A 175 -9.12 3.62 -14.64
CA ASP A 175 -10.42 4.16 -15.01
C ASP A 175 -10.54 5.60 -14.49
N SER A 176 -10.74 6.55 -15.40
CA SER A 176 -10.91 7.97 -15.06
C SER A 176 -11.86 8.64 -16.06
N TRP A 177 -11.93 9.97 -16.02
CA TRP A 177 -12.78 10.77 -16.89
C TRP A 177 -11.96 11.54 -17.93
N ASP A 178 -12.49 11.66 -19.15
CA ASP A 178 -11.93 12.55 -20.16
C ASP A 178 -12.29 14.04 -19.86
N GLU A 179 -11.73 14.97 -20.63
CA GLU A 179 -12.01 16.41 -20.48
C GLU A 179 -13.49 16.77 -20.71
N ALA A 180 -14.26 15.88 -21.34
CA ALA A 180 -15.68 16.02 -21.57
C ALA A 180 -16.55 15.33 -20.49
N GLY A 181 -15.94 14.68 -19.50
CA GLY A 181 -16.61 14.00 -18.40
C GLY A 181 -17.11 12.59 -18.73
N ASN A 182 -16.67 11.97 -19.83
CA ASN A 182 -17.00 10.59 -20.16
C ASN A 182 -16.00 9.62 -19.52
N ASP A 183 -16.47 8.43 -19.14
CA ASP A 183 -15.62 7.37 -18.63
C ASP A 183 -14.60 6.92 -19.70
N LYS A 184 -13.31 6.93 -19.34
CA LYS A 184 -12.21 6.52 -20.20
C LYS A 184 -11.20 5.70 -19.42
N VAL A 185 -10.86 4.54 -19.97
CA VAL A 185 -9.77 3.68 -19.47
C VAL A 185 -8.46 4.15 -20.09
N TYR A 186 -7.50 4.52 -19.25
CA TYR A 186 -6.14 4.84 -19.66
C TYR A 186 -5.25 3.61 -19.48
N GLU A 187 -4.30 3.39 -20.39
CA GLU A 187 -3.40 2.24 -20.37
C GLU A 187 -1.93 2.65 -20.33
N GLY A 188 -1.08 1.78 -19.76
CA GLY A 188 0.37 1.94 -19.78
C GLY A 188 0.85 3.21 -19.06
N ALA A 189 1.70 4.00 -19.73
CA ALA A 189 2.26 5.23 -19.16
C ALA A 189 1.17 6.28 -18.85
N GLU A 190 0.17 6.40 -19.74
CA GLU A 190 -0.94 7.34 -19.56
C GLU A 190 -1.76 7.02 -18.31
N ALA A 191 -1.89 5.72 -17.96
CA ALA A 191 -2.57 5.30 -16.74
C ALA A 191 -1.88 5.84 -15.48
N PHE A 192 -0.54 5.80 -15.43
CA PHE A 192 0.22 6.35 -14.29
C PHE A 192 0.14 7.88 -14.24
N THR A 193 0.22 8.55 -15.39
CA THR A 193 0.10 10.02 -15.44
C THR A 193 -1.30 10.49 -15.04
N MET A 194 -2.34 9.81 -15.51
CA MET A 194 -3.71 10.14 -15.16
C MET A 194 -4.00 9.83 -13.69
N LEU A 195 -3.56 8.68 -13.19
CA LEU A 195 -3.65 8.35 -11.77
C LEU A 195 -2.98 9.42 -10.90
N ALA A 196 -1.77 9.85 -11.25
CA ALA A 196 -1.06 10.92 -10.55
C ALA A 196 -1.88 12.23 -10.53
N LYS A 197 -2.48 12.59 -11.66
CA LYS A 197 -3.37 13.75 -11.77
C LYS A 197 -4.61 13.62 -10.87
N ASP A 198 -5.28 12.47 -10.87
CA ASP A 198 -6.50 12.22 -10.10
C ASP A 198 -6.28 12.24 -8.60
N VAL A 199 -5.12 11.76 -8.13
CA VAL A 199 -4.74 11.79 -6.71
C VAL A 199 -4.04 13.09 -6.30
N GLY A 200 -3.77 14.00 -7.24
CA GLY A 200 -3.15 15.30 -6.98
C GLY A 200 -1.64 15.24 -6.69
N GLU A 201 -0.95 14.22 -7.20
CA GLU A 201 0.48 13.98 -7.00
C GLU A 201 1.27 14.21 -8.31
N PRO A 202 2.55 14.64 -8.25
CA PRO A 202 3.37 14.83 -9.45
C PRO A 202 3.76 13.51 -10.15
N SER A 203 3.80 12.41 -9.41
CA SER A 203 4.03 11.05 -9.93
C SER A 203 3.52 10.03 -8.93
N VAL A 204 3.23 8.81 -9.38
CA VAL A 204 2.85 7.66 -8.54
C VAL A 204 3.80 6.48 -8.69
N THR A 205 4.77 6.55 -9.61
CA THR A 205 5.73 5.46 -9.84
C THR A 205 6.75 5.36 -8.72
N SER A 206 7.13 4.13 -8.35
CA SER A 206 8.17 3.83 -7.34
C SER A 206 8.05 4.62 -6.03
N ARG A 207 6.82 4.90 -5.58
CA ARG A 207 6.51 5.72 -4.41
C ARG A 207 6.77 5.02 -3.08
N THR A 208 6.60 3.71 -3.03
CA THR A 208 6.88 2.94 -1.82
C THR A 208 8.23 2.27 -1.96
N GLY A 209 9.13 2.55 -1.01
CA GLY A 209 10.39 1.84 -0.88
C GLY A 209 10.17 0.41 -0.38
N GLY A 210 9.52 -0.44 -1.17
CA GLY A 210 9.36 -1.87 -0.88
C GLY A 210 8.18 -2.21 0.04
N ALA A 211 6.97 -1.72 -0.24
CA ALA A 211 5.78 -2.32 0.37
C ALA A 211 5.62 -3.73 -0.23
N PRO A 212 5.78 -4.82 0.54
CA PRO A 212 5.95 -6.16 -0.02
C PRO A 212 4.78 -6.55 -0.91
N THR A 213 5.07 -7.07 -2.10
CA THR A 213 4.10 -7.85 -2.88
C THR A 213 3.66 -9.01 -2.00
N LEU A 214 2.50 -8.90 -1.37
CA LEU A 214 1.95 -9.99 -0.57
C LEU A 214 1.44 -11.07 -1.51
N ALA A 215 1.85 -12.30 -1.24
CA ALA A 215 1.50 -13.49 -2.01
C ALA A 215 0.13 -14.08 -1.63
N VAL A 216 -0.75 -13.32 -0.98
CA VAL A 216 -2.10 -13.76 -0.62
C VAL A 216 -3.04 -12.57 -0.69
N GLY A 217 -3.99 -12.62 -1.63
CA GLY A 217 -5.19 -11.79 -1.66
C GLY A 217 -6.33 -12.43 -0.89
#